data_AF-A0A2T3GPG1-F1
#
_entry.id   AF-A0A2T3GPG1-F1
#
_cell.length_a   1.000
_cell.length_b   1.000
_cell.length_c   1.000
_cell.angle_alpha   90.00
_cell.angle_beta   90.00
_cell.angle_gamma   90.00
#
_symmetry.space_group_name_H-M   'P 1'
#
loop_
_entity.id
_entity.type
_entity.pdbx_description
1 polymer ?
#
loop_
_entity_poly.entity_id
_entity_poly.type
_entity_poly.pdbx_seq_one_letter_code
_entity_poly.pdbx_strand_id
1 'polypeptide(L)' 'MLSPKAIQIAPRKSSLFRVRFYGGATITTTAANALQAEQKARRQRPGFIETVRIVKGNR' A
#
# COMPACT_ATOMS: atom_id res chain seq x y z
N MET A 1 17.93 20.60 -28.42
CA MET A 1 16.74 20.01 -27.76
C MET A 1 17.24 19.09 -26.65
N LEU A 2 17.15 19.51 -25.39
CA LEU A 2 17.60 18.71 -24.24
C LEU A 2 16.43 17.81 -23.80
N SER A 3 16.56 16.50 -24.03
CA SER A 3 15.62 15.49 -23.56
C SER A 3 15.57 15.49 -22.02
N PRO A 4 14.39 15.46 -21.38
CA PRO A 4 14.32 15.35 -19.93
C PRO A 4 14.84 13.98 -19.52
N LYS A 5 16.01 13.99 -18.87
CA LYS A 5 16.62 12.81 -18.25
C LYS A 5 15.65 12.32 -17.18
N ALA A 6 14.96 11.22 -17.45
CA ALA A 6 14.05 10.60 -16.49
C ALA A 6 14.82 10.32 -15.21
N ILE A 7 14.48 11.05 -14.14
CA ILE A 7 14.96 10.76 -12.80
C ILE A 7 14.42 9.37 -12.48
N GLN A 8 15.25 8.34 -12.63
CA GLN A 8 14.95 7.00 -12.15
C GLN A 8 14.98 7.06 -10.63
N ILE A 9 13.84 7.43 -10.05
CA ILE A 9 13.59 7.32 -8.61
C ILE A 9 13.72 5.81 -8.34
N ALA A 10 14.75 5.41 -7.60
CA ALA A 10 14.95 4.03 -7.19
C ALA A 10 13.61 3.40 -6.78
N PRO A 11 13.31 2.14 -7.14
CA PRO A 11 12.02 1.54 -6.84
C PRO A 11 11.78 1.65 -5.34
N ARG A 12 10.85 2.53 -4.94
CA ARG A 12 10.50 2.74 -3.54
C ARG A 12 10.10 1.36 -3.01
N LYS A 13 10.91 0.79 -2.10
CA LYS A 13 10.67 -0.54 -1.51
C LYS A 13 9.21 -0.60 -1.06
N SER A 14 8.39 -1.37 -1.77
CA SER A 14 7.01 -1.58 -1.36
C SER A 14 7.01 -2.48 -0.13
N SER A 15 6.31 -2.04 0.91
CA SER A 15 6.12 -2.82 2.12
C SER A 15 4.83 -3.63 2.01
N LEU A 16 4.79 -4.79 2.66
CA LEU A 16 3.59 -5.61 2.73
C LEU A 16 2.71 -5.14 3.88
N PHE A 17 1.47 -4.78 3.58
CA PHE A 17 0.48 -4.32 4.55
C PHE A 17 -0.66 -5.34 4.66
N ARG A 18 -1.15 -5.52 5.87
CA ARG A 18 -2.38 -6.25 6.19
C ARG A 18 -3.41 -5.23 6.67
N VAL A 19 -4.49 -5.13 5.91
CA VAL A 19 -5.63 -4.24 6.16
C VAL A 19 -6.78 -5.11 6.65
N ARG A 20 -7.29 -4.85 7.85
CA ARG A 20 -8.47 -5.52 8.40
C ARG A 20 -9.66 -4.57 8.33
N PHE A 21 -10.76 -5.07 7.79
CA PHE A 21 -12.03 -4.38 7.69
C PHE A 21 -12.93 -4.73 8.87
N TYR A 22 -13.86 -3.83 9.15
CA TYR A 22 -14.98 -4.14 10.03
C TYR A 22 -15.74 -5.36 9.49
N GLY A 23 -16.07 -6.30 10.39
CA GLY A 23 -16.60 -7.62 10.03
C GLY A 23 -15.53 -8.70 9.84
N GLY A 24 -14.27 -8.42 10.18
CA GLY A 24 -13.20 -9.43 10.30
C GLY A 24 -12.49 -9.78 8.98
N ALA A 25 -12.97 -9.26 7.85
CA ALA A 25 -12.32 -9.47 6.56
C ALA A 25 -10.93 -8.83 6.53
N THR A 26 -9.96 -9.51 5.93
CA THR A 26 -8.57 -9.04 5.88
C THR A 26 -8.05 -9.08 4.44
N ILE A 27 -7.41 -8.01 4.01
CA ILE A 27 -6.72 -7.89 2.72
C ILE A 27 -5.24 -7.66 2.97
N THR A 28 -4.39 -8.43 2.29
CA THR A 28 -2.94 -8.21 2.30
C THR A 28 -2.54 -7.57 0.98
N THR A 29 -1.88 -6.41 1.01
CA THR A 29 -1.51 -5.65 -0.18
C THR A 29 -0.14 -5.00 -0.03
N THR A 30 0.59 -4.85 -1.13
CA THR A 30 1.85 -4.11 -1.16
C THR A 30 1.61 -2.64 -1.46
N ALA A 31 2.25 -1.76 -0.70
CA ALA A 31 2.13 -0.32 -0.87
C ALA A 31 3.41 0.41 -0.47
N ALA A 32 3.57 1.67 -0.87
CA ALA A 32 4.68 2.49 -0.40
C ALA A 32 4.46 2.95 1.06
N ASN A 33 3.21 3.10 1.49
CA ASN A 33 2.84 3.53 2.83
C ASN A 33 1.42 3.02 3.19
N ALA A 34 1.02 3.22 4.45
CA ALA A 34 -0.27 2.76 4.96
C ALA A 34 -1.46 3.37 4.22
N LEU A 35 -1.40 4.66 3.87
CA LEU A 35 -2.49 5.35 3.15
C LEU A 35 -2.75 4.71 1.78
N GLN A 36 -1.69 4.41 1.02
CA GLN A 36 -1.82 3.70 -0.24
C GLN A 36 -2.34 2.27 -0.05
N ALA A 37 -1.95 1.59 1.03
CA ALA A 37 -2.48 0.26 1.36
C ALA A 37 -3.98 0.32 1.62
N GLU A 38 -4.46 1.32 2.37
CA GLU A 38 -5.89 1.54 2.59
C GLU A 38 -6.64 1.78 1.30
N GLN A 39 -6.17 2.71 0.47
CA GLN A 39 -6.84 3.02 -0.79
C GLN A 39 -6.93 1.80 -1.69
N LYS A 40 -5.85 1.00 -1.80
CA LYS A 40 -5.84 -0.26 -2.53
C LYS A 40 -6.82 -1.27 -1.95
N ALA A 41 -6.83 -1.42 -0.62
CA ALA A 41 -7.74 -2.34 0.05
C ALA A 41 -9.20 -1.93 -0.16
N ARG A 42 -9.54 -0.64 -0.07
CA ARG A 42 -10.91 -0.12 -0.30
C ARG A 42 -11.37 -0.34 -1.74
N ARG A 43 -10.46 -0.30 -2.73
CA ARG A 43 -10.78 -0.62 -4.13
C ARG A 43 -11.11 -2.10 -4.32
N GLN A 44 -10.47 -2.99 -3.56
CA GLN A 44 -10.75 -4.43 -3.62
C GLN A 44 -12.01 -4.80 -2.84
N ARG A 45 -12.23 -4.14 -1.70
CA ARG A 45 -13.41 -4.33 -0.87
C ARG A 45 -13.90 -2.98 -0.35
N PRO A 46 -15.04 -2.47 -0.83
CA PRO A 46 -15.65 -1.31 -0.24
C PRO A 46 -16.07 -1.64 1.20
N GLY A 47 -15.81 -0.70 2.11
CA GLY A 47 -16.14 -0.87 3.54
C GLY A 47 -15.23 -0.07 4.44
N PHE A 48 -15.57 -0.08 5.73
CA PHE A 48 -14.77 0.56 6.76
C PHE A 48 -13.57 -0.29 7.14
N ILE A 49 -12.41 0.36 7.20
CA ILE A 49 -11.16 -0.25 7.66
C ILE A 49 -11.09 -0.10 9.18
N GLU A 50 -10.81 -1.19 9.86
CA GLU A 50 -10.61 -1.25 11.31
C GLU A 50 -9.13 -1.00 11.64
N THR A 51 -8.21 -1.69 10.97
CA THR A 51 -6.77 -1.54 11.20
C THR A 51 -5.93 -1.75 9.94
N VAL A 52 -4.77 -1.11 9.92
CA VAL A 52 -3.74 -1.28 8.88
C VAL A 52 -2.42 -1.55 9.58
N ARG A 53 -1.80 -2.68 9.26
CA ARG A 53 -0.52 -3.09 9.87
C ARG A 53 0.49 -3.45 8.80
N ILE A 54 1.75 -3.08 9.01
CA ILE A 54 2.85 -3.56 8.18
C ILE A 54 3.18 -4.99 8.62
N VAL A 55 3.12 -5.94 7.69
CA VAL A 55 3.50 -7.34 7.92
C VAL A 55 5.00 -7.52 7.72
N LYS A 56 5.57 -6.84 6.73
CA LYS A 56 7.00 -6.83 6.45
C LYS A 56 7.38 -5.51 5.80
N GLY A 57 8.14 -4.70 6.52
CA GLY A 57 8.86 -3.55 5.98
C GLY A 57 10.34 -3.92 5.98
N ASN A 58 10.92 -4.12 4.81
CA ASN A 58 12.38 -4.17 4.73
C ASN A 58 12.87 -2.74 4.94
N ARG A 59 13.32 -2.45 6.17
CA ARG A 59 14.05 -1.23 6.52
C ARG A 59 15.25 -1.03 5.58
#